data_AF-A0A7J6U7Q2-F1
#
_entry.id   AF-A0A7J6U7Q2-F1
#
_cell.length_a   1.000
_cell.length_b   1.000
_cell.length_c   1.000
_cell.angle_alpha   90.00
_cell.angle_beta   90.00
_cell.angle_gamma   90.00
#
_symmetry.space_group_name_H-M   'P 1'
#
loop_
_entity.id
_entity.type
_entity.pdbx_description
1 polymer ?
#
loop_
_entity_poly.entity_id
_entity_poly.type
_entity_poly.pdbx_seq_one_letter_code
_entity_poly.pdbx_strand_id
1 'polypeptide(L)'
;MSLPSFLSVLIASWQAVTSRHYPGENDPPSTAQLYHDHLWIPPRFHEWHSGRATRRSILLAWDAASHPFDQVRGYEVQVRHPIPSSLGKAEDLTDRLREASLWHRRQGTDGSQTATEIYQDVLERRPHTGNLSSWDGASSLSLTATYTVDERVEWSQWQPIFIGPGRVFNWEITEEVCEGCSYEFRIRAVGLRQGDSPWSIKTLLAHTIRPGAVDRAPFEIIGSGRNNAGWGSLSVNGEVIFRRSTERGLLLVVLDRHNLHLLHMRM
;
A
#
# COMPACT_ATOMS: atom_id res chain seq x y z
N MET A 1 -27.79 25.29 37.57
CA MET A 1 -27.22 24.04 37.02
C MET A 1 -28.18 23.51 35.98
N SER A 2 -27.90 23.75 34.70
CA SER A 2 -28.67 23.27 33.55
C SER A 2 -27.70 22.67 32.53
N LEU A 3 -27.96 21.45 32.09
CA LEU A 3 -27.22 20.78 31.02
C LEU A 3 -27.70 21.31 29.65
N PRO A 4 -26.83 21.41 28.63
CA PRO A 4 -27.28 21.74 27.28
C PRO A 4 -27.80 20.49 26.56
N SER A 5 -29.00 20.60 26.01
CA SER A 5 -29.62 19.64 25.12
C SER A 5 -28.93 19.71 23.75
N PHE A 6 -28.37 18.61 23.26
CA PHE A 6 -27.90 18.53 21.88
C PHE A 6 -29.08 18.22 20.94
N LEU A 7 -29.32 19.14 20.02
CA LEU A 7 -30.27 19.00 18.91
C LEU A 7 -29.59 18.19 17.80
N SER A 8 -30.08 16.98 17.52
CA SER A 8 -29.64 16.20 16.37
C SER A 8 -30.50 16.55 15.16
N VAL A 9 -29.91 17.16 14.13
CA VAL A 9 -30.57 17.43 12.86
C VAL A 9 -30.39 16.21 11.95
N LEU A 10 -31.49 15.50 11.67
CA LEU A 10 -31.55 14.42 10.70
C LEU A 10 -31.94 15.03 9.34
N ILE A 11 -30.99 15.17 8.42
CA ILE A 11 -31.28 15.55 7.04
C ILE A 11 -31.45 14.26 6.23
N ALA A 12 -32.69 13.85 6.02
CA ALA A 12 -33.03 12.81 5.04
C ALA A 12 -33.47 13.49 3.75
N SER A 13 -32.66 13.39 2.69
CA SER A 13 -33.08 13.79 1.34
C SER A 13 -33.67 12.58 0.62
N TRP A 14 -34.99 12.57 0.47
CA TRP A 14 -35.68 11.70 -0.48
C TRP A 14 -35.69 12.43 -1.83
N GLN A 15 -34.74 12.12 -2.71
CA GLN A 15 -34.88 12.53 -4.11
C GLN A 15 -36.00 11.70 -4.73
N ALA A 16 -37.00 12.40 -5.28
CA ALA A 16 -38.09 11.78 -6.01
C ALA A 16 -37.52 10.91 -7.15
N VAL A 17 -37.77 9.60 -7.06
CA VAL A 17 -37.52 8.66 -8.15
C VAL A 17 -38.45 9.06 -9.28
N THR A 18 -37.91 9.72 -10.31
CA THR A 18 -38.60 9.92 -11.58
C THR A 18 -38.98 8.54 -12.12
N SER A 19 -40.24 8.37 -12.53
CA SER A 19 -40.76 7.12 -13.06
C SER A 19 -39.90 6.65 -14.24
N ARG A 20 -39.05 5.65 -14.00
CA ARG A 20 -38.29 5.02 -15.08
C ARG A 20 -39.26 4.15 -15.87
N HIS A 21 -39.30 4.37 -17.18
CA HIS A 21 -39.94 3.46 -18.12
C HIS A 21 -39.30 2.08 -17.93
N TYR A 22 -40.08 1.12 -17.45
CA TYR A 22 -39.65 -0.27 -17.42
C TYR A 22 -39.82 -0.82 -18.83
N PRO A 23 -38.81 -1.48 -19.41
CA PRO A 23 -38.96 -2.19 -20.67
C PRO A 23 -40.11 -3.20 -20.55
N GLY A 24 -40.92 -3.30 -21.60
CA GLY A 24 -42.06 -4.22 -21.62
C GLY A 24 -41.59 -5.67 -21.68
N GLU A 25 -42.44 -6.60 -21.26
CA GLU A 25 -42.18 -8.05 -21.23
C GLU A 25 -41.74 -8.67 -22.58
N ASN A 26 -41.80 -7.90 -23.68
CA ASN A 26 -41.43 -8.32 -25.04
C ASN A 26 -40.14 -7.66 -25.57
N ASP A 27 -39.42 -6.87 -24.77
CA ASP A 27 -38.15 -6.29 -25.21
C ASP A 27 -37.05 -7.37 -25.30
N PRO A 28 -36.18 -7.33 -26.33
CA PRO A 28 -35.16 -8.35 -26.52
C PRO A 28 -34.25 -8.45 -25.28
N PRO A 29 -33.88 -9.67 -24.85
CA PRO A 29 -33.20 -9.92 -23.57
C PRO A 29 -31.86 -9.20 -23.41
N SER A 30 -31.27 -8.66 -24.49
CA SER A 30 -29.99 -7.96 -24.46
C SER A 30 -30.04 -6.59 -23.78
N THR A 31 -31.18 -5.88 -23.77
CA THR A 31 -31.24 -4.55 -23.16
C THR A 31 -31.56 -4.63 -21.68
N ALA A 32 -32.49 -5.51 -21.29
CA ALA A 32 -32.84 -5.72 -19.89
C ALA A 32 -31.66 -6.24 -19.05
N GLN A 33 -30.87 -7.20 -19.56
CA GLN A 33 -29.69 -7.71 -18.85
C GLN A 33 -28.64 -6.63 -18.57
N LEU A 34 -28.35 -5.75 -19.53
CA LEU A 34 -27.42 -4.64 -19.33
C LEU A 34 -27.90 -3.66 -18.25
N TYR A 35 -29.20 -3.44 -18.12
CA TYR A 35 -29.74 -2.58 -17.04
C TYR A 35 -29.59 -3.21 -15.65
N HIS A 36 -29.66 -4.54 -15.52
CA HIS A 36 -29.55 -5.21 -14.22
C HIS A 36 -28.14 -5.15 -13.63
N ASP A 37 -27.10 -5.29 -14.46
CA ASP A 37 -25.71 -5.25 -13.99
C ASP A 37 -25.31 -3.87 -13.43
N HIS A 38 -25.96 -2.80 -13.90
CA HIS A 38 -25.70 -1.43 -13.45
C HIS A 38 -26.39 -1.05 -12.13
N LEU A 39 -27.27 -1.89 -11.58
CA LEU A 39 -27.98 -1.61 -10.33
C LEU A 39 -27.20 -2.05 -9.09
N TRP A 40 -26.14 -2.83 -9.26
CA TRP A 40 -25.27 -3.21 -8.16
C TRP A 40 -24.41 -2.03 -7.70
N ILE A 41 -24.42 -1.79 -6.38
CA ILE A 41 -23.36 -1.05 -5.71
C ILE A 41 -22.34 -2.09 -5.22
N PRO A 42 -21.16 -2.21 -5.84
CA PRO A 42 -20.19 -3.23 -5.49
C PRO A 42 -19.60 -2.97 -4.09
N PRO A 43 -19.16 -4.03 -3.40
CA PRO A 43 -18.50 -3.88 -2.10
C PRO A 43 -17.18 -3.11 -2.25
N ARG A 44 -16.78 -2.44 -1.17
CA ARG A 44 -15.52 -1.67 -1.09
C ARG A 44 -14.71 -2.18 0.08
N PHE A 45 -13.42 -2.43 -0.15
CA PHE A 45 -12.51 -2.70 0.94
C PHE A 45 -12.39 -1.47 1.83
N HIS A 46 -12.27 -1.72 3.13
CA HIS A 46 -11.78 -0.70 4.06
C HIS A 46 -10.31 -0.40 3.75
N GLU A 47 -9.87 0.81 4.08
CA GLU A 47 -8.48 1.21 3.87
C GLU A 47 -7.51 0.24 4.55
N TRP A 48 -6.39 -0.03 3.87
CA TRP A 48 -5.36 -0.92 4.37
C TRP A 48 -4.68 -0.34 5.60
N HIS A 49 -4.41 -1.20 6.59
CA HIS A 49 -3.63 -0.85 7.76
C HIS A 49 -2.70 -2.01 8.12
N SER A 50 -1.41 -1.74 8.37
CA SER A 50 -0.40 -2.78 8.66
C SER A 50 -0.73 -3.62 9.90
N GLY A 51 -1.42 -3.04 10.89
CA GLY A 51 -1.95 -3.78 12.06
C GLY A 51 -2.98 -4.87 11.73
N ARG A 52 -3.40 -5.00 10.48
CA ARG A 52 -4.26 -6.08 9.97
C ARG A 52 -3.47 -7.20 9.29
N ALA A 53 -2.14 -7.12 9.23
CA ALA A 53 -1.31 -8.22 8.77
C ALA A 53 -0.58 -8.87 9.94
N THR A 54 -0.27 -10.15 9.77
CA THR A 54 0.82 -10.81 10.47
C THR A 54 1.87 -11.22 9.44
N ARG A 55 2.87 -12.00 9.86
CA ARG A 55 3.81 -12.63 8.92
C ARG A 55 3.11 -13.61 7.96
N ARG A 56 2.00 -14.22 8.41
CA ARG A 56 1.34 -15.34 7.71
C ARG A 56 -0.12 -15.11 7.40
N SER A 57 -0.64 -13.91 7.67
CA SER A 57 -2.05 -13.64 7.44
C SER A 57 -2.31 -12.18 7.14
N ILE A 58 -3.40 -11.94 6.42
CA ILE A 58 -3.92 -10.60 6.12
C ILE A 58 -5.42 -10.61 6.46
N LEU A 59 -5.82 -9.74 7.38
CA LEU A 59 -7.20 -9.50 7.75
C LEU A 59 -7.83 -8.49 6.79
N LEU A 60 -8.79 -8.99 6.02
CA LEU A 60 -9.57 -8.24 5.05
C LEU A 60 -10.93 -7.87 5.65
N ALA A 61 -11.40 -6.66 5.38
CA ALA A 61 -12.73 -6.19 5.77
C ALA A 61 -13.29 -5.27 4.68
N TRP A 62 -14.61 -5.31 4.50
CA TRP A 62 -15.30 -4.56 3.44
C TRP A 62 -16.71 -4.16 3.82
N ASP A 63 -17.21 -3.15 3.10
CA ASP A 63 -18.59 -2.69 3.21
C ASP A 63 -19.56 -3.64 2.49
N ALA A 64 -20.82 -3.61 2.92
CA ALA A 64 -21.85 -4.39 2.27
C ALA A 64 -22.10 -3.88 0.84
N ALA A 65 -22.28 -4.81 -0.09
CA ALA A 65 -22.86 -4.48 -1.39
C ALA A 65 -24.37 -4.28 -1.26
N SER A 66 -24.98 -3.63 -2.23
CA SER A 66 -26.43 -3.48 -2.29
C SER A 66 -26.95 -3.61 -3.71
N HIS A 67 -28.09 -4.26 -3.84
CA HIS A 67 -28.90 -4.32 -5.06
C HIS A 67 -30.37 -4.11 -4.66
N PRO A 68 -31.13 -3.25 -5.37
CA PRO A 68 -32.51 -2.94 -4.98
C PRO A 68 -33.48 -4.13 -5.10
N PHE A 69 -33.16 -5.12 -5.93
CA PHE A 69 -34.04 -6.24 -6.26
C PHE A 69 -33.44 -7.62 -6.01
N ASP A 70 -32.25 -7.70 -5.41
CA ASP A 70 -31.61 -8.98 -5.13
C ASP A 70 -31.00 -8.99 -3.72
N GLN A 71 -30.92 -10.18 -3.14
CA GLN A 71 -30.28 -10.40 -1.84
C GLN A 71 -28.84 -10.85 -2.05
N VAL A 72 -27.94 -10.28 -1.25
CA VAL A 72 -26.55 -10.72 -1.20
C VAL A 72 -26.50 -12.06 -0.47
N ARG A 73 -26.21 -13.15 -1.20
CA ARG A 73 -25.98 -14.47 -0.61
C ARG A 73 -24.64 -14.52 0.12
N GLY A 74 -23.65 -13.82 -0.42
CA GLY A 74 -22.33 -13.70 0.19
C GLY A 74 -21.37 -12.90 -0.67
N TYR A 75 -20.10 -13.14 -0.48
CA TYR A 75 -19.00 -12.44 -1.14
C TYR A 75 -18.00 -13.44 -1.66
N GLU A 76 -17.38 -13.08 -2.78
CA GLU A 76 -16.20 -13.75 -3.31
C GLU A 76 -15.01 -12.80 -3.23
N VAL A 77 -13.91 -13.25 -2.64
CA VAL A 77 -12.64 -12.52 -2.61
C VAL A 77 -11.63 -13.31 -3.43
N GLN A 78 -10.92 -12.58 -4.29
CA GLN A 78 -9.80 -13.12 -5.04
C GLN A 78 -8.53 -12.35 -4.69
N VAL A 79 -7.40 -13.06 -4.78
CA VAL A 79 -6.06 -12.50 -4.60
C VAL A 79 -5.22 -12.74 -5.84
N ARG A 80 -4.25 -11.86 -6.07
CA ARG A 80 -3.09 -12.13 -6.92
C ARG A 80 -1.83 -11.59 -6.27
N HIS A 81 -0.69 -12.14 -6.64
CA HIS A 81 0.61 -11.80 -6.09
C HIS A 81 1.64 -11.60 -7.21
N PRO A 82 2.75 -10.88 -6.97
CA PRO A 82 3.85 -10.80 -7.93
C PRO A 82 4.43 -12.20 -8.19
N ILE A 83 4.81 -12.46 -9.44
CA ILE A 83 5.45 -13.72 -9.83
C ILE A 83 6.94 -13.65 -9.43
N PRO A 84 7.50 -14.67 -8.73
CA PRO A 84 8.89 -14.65 -8.25
C PRO A 84 9.96 -14.33 -9.30
N SER A 85 9.77 -14.75 -10.55
CA SER A 85 10.68 -14.43 -11.67
C SER A 85 10.81 -12.94 -11.95
N SER A 86 9.78 -12.15 -11.62
CA SER A 86 9.81 -10.69 -11.67
C SER A 86 10.46 -10.07 -10.44
N LEU A 87 10.37 -10.73 -9.28
CA LEU A 87 10.97 -10.29 -8.01
C LEU A 87 12.49 -10.46 -7.99
N GLY A 88 13.02 -11.55 -8.56
CA GLY A 88 14.47 -11.79 -8.61
C GLY A 88 15.27 -10.70 -9.32
N LYS A 89 14.65 -9.94 -10.25
CA LYS A 89 15.29 -8.77 -10.89
C LYS A 89 15.34 -7.54 -9.97
N ALA A 90 14.37 -7.40 -9.07
CA ALA A 90 14.32 -6.31 -8.10
C ALA A 90 15.25 -6.58 -6.91
N GLU A 91 15.33 -7.84 -6.46
CA GLU A 91 16.30 -8.28 -5.46
C GLU A 91 17.74 -8.18 -6.01
N ASP A 92 18.00 -8.65 -7.25
CA ASP A 92 19.30 -8.46 -7.92
C ASP A 92 19.70 -6.98 -8.01
N LEU A 93 18.76 -6.08 -8.32
CA LEU A 93 19.07 -4.65 -8.33
C LEU A 93 19.41 -4.12 -6.93
N THR A 94 18.67 -4.54 -5.91
CA THR A 94 18.90 -4.12 -4.52
C THR A 94 20.24 -4.65 -4.01
N ASP A 95 20.57 -5.90 -4.30
CA ASP A 95 21.85 -6.52 -3.95
C ASP A 95 23.01 -5.90 -4.73
N ARG A 96 22.83 -5.54 -6.01
CA ARG A 96 23.85 -4.83 -6.80
C ARG A 96 24.06 -3.39 -6.31
N LEU A 97 23.00 -2.69 -5.94
CA LEU A 97 23.10 -1.36 -5.30
C LEU A 97 23.81 -1.45 -3.94
N ARG A 98 23.54 -2.51 -3.18
CA ARG A 98 24.21 -2.81 -1.91
C ARG A 98 25.69 -3.13 -2.11
N GLU A 99 26.04 -3.98 -3.06
CA GLU A 99 27.43 -4.31 -3.39
C GLU A 99 28.21 -3.10 -3.87
N ALA A 100 27.61 -2.28 -4.75
CA ALA A 100 28.22 -1.02 -5.18
C ALA A 100 28.46 -0.08 -3.98
N SER A 101 27.46 0.11 -3.12
CA SER A 101 27.58 0.92 -1.90
C SER A 101 28.68 0.41 -0.95
N LEU A 102 28.82 -0.92 -0.81
CA LEU A 102 29.86 -1.55 0.01
C LEU A 102 31.25 -1.48 -0.64
N TRP A 103 31.33 -1.53 -1.96
CA TRP A 103 32.59 -1.37 -2.71
C TRP A 103 33.14 0.06 -2.53
N HIS A 104 32.30 1.08 -2.66
CA HIS A 104 32.72 2.48 -2.49
C HIS A 104 33.14 2.80 -1.06
N ARG A 105 32.43 2.26 -0.05
CA ARG A 105 32.83 2.40 1.35
C ARG A 105 34.25 1.87 1.62
N ARG A 106 34.68 0.81 0.90
CA ARG A 106 36.05 0.27 1.00
C ARG A 106 37.09 1.17 0.33
N GLN A 107 36.71 2.00 -0.64
CA GLN A 107 37.60 2.90 -1.38
C GLN A 107 37.72 4.29 -0.73
N GLY A 108 36.95 4.59 0.32
CA GLY A 108 37.01 5.87 1.03
C GLY A 108 36.49 7.08 0.23
N THR A 109 35.76 6.85 -0.86
CA THR A 109 35.10 7.90 -1.64
C THR A 109 33.74 8.24 -1.05
N ASP A 110 33.42 9.54 -0.97
CA ASP A 110 32.11 10.04 -0.55
C ASP A 110 31.01 9.49 -1.48
N GLY A 111 30.16 8.61 -0.96
CA GLY A 111 29.17 7.85 -1.76
C GLY A 111 28.05 8.69 -2.38
N SER A 112 28.02 10.00 -2.13
CA SER A 112 26.99 10.91 -2.63
C SER A 112 27.12 11.23 -4.14
N GLN A 113 28.33 11.34 -4.69
CA GLN A 113 28.52 11.57 -6.13
C GLN A 113 28.19 10.32 -6.96
N THR A 114 28.42 9.12 -6.41
CA THR A 114 28.36 7.87 -7.17
C THR A 114 26.97 7.23 -7.24
N ALA A 115 26.09 7.51 -6.27
CA ALA A 115 24.68 7.10 -6.38
C ALA A 115 24.00 7.71 -7.61
N THR A 116 24.38 8.94 -7.97
CA THR A 116 23.87 9.64 -9.16
C THR A 116 24.40 9.01 -10.45
N GLU A 117 25.68 8.65 -10.51
CA GLU A 117 26.29 7.98 -11.67
C GLU A 117 25.76 6.55 -11.86
N ILE A 118 25.56 5.79 -10.77
CA ILE A 118 24.96 4.44 -10.82
C ILE A 118 23.50 4.54 -11.25
N TYR A 119 22.75 5.51 -10.74
CA TYR A 119 21.36 5.73 -11.15
C TYR A 119 21.27 6.14 -12.63
N GLN A 120 22.18 6.99 -13.11
CA GLN A 120 22.29 7.34 -14.52
C GLN A 120 22.72 6.15 -15.41
N ASP A 121 23.70 5.34 -15.03
CA ASP A 121 24.12 4.15 -15.80
C ASP A 121 23.02 3.07 -15.83
N VAL A 122 22.23 2.95 -14.77
CA VAL A 122 21.05 2.07 -14.72
C VAL A 122 19.91 2.61 -15.60
N LEU A 123 19.71 3.93 -15.66
CA LEU A 123 18.71 4.58 -16.51
C LEU A 123 19.11 4.57 -18.00
N GLU A 124 20.38 4.79 -18.34
CA GLU A 124 20.86 4.88 -19.73
C GLU A 124 20.91 3.52 -20.44
N ARG A 125 21.05 2.42 -19.69
CA ARG A 125 21.07 1.06 -20.25
C ARG A 125 19.69 0.47 -20.55
N ARG A 126 18.59 1.21 -20.31
CA ARG A 126 17.22 0.78 -20.67
C ARG A 126 16.41 1.90 -21.33
N PRO A 127 15.66 1.62 -22.40
CA PRO A 127 14.77 2.62 -23.00
C PRO A 127 13.58 2.84 -22.06
N HIS A 128 13.56 4.00 -21.38
CA HIS A 128 12.42 4.49 -20.63
C HIS A 128 11.86 5.75 -21.30
N THR A 129 10.53 5.79 -21.47
CA THR A 129 9.75 6.96 -21.89
C THR A 129 9.25 7.68 -20.64
N GLY A 130 10.11 8.48 -20.01
CA GLY A 130 9.73 9.37 -18.91
C GLY A 130 10.41 10.71 -19.08
N ASN A 131 9.65 11.80 -19.16
CA ASN A 131 10.20 13.15 -19.28
C ASN A 131 10.81 13.59 -17.94
N LEU A 132 12.12 13.88 -17.94
CA LEU A 132 12.73 14.74 -16.92
C LEU A 132 12.17 16.16 -17.11
N SER A 133 11.46 16.70 -16.11
CA SER A 133 11.19 18.14 -16.05
C SER A 133 12.21 18.83 -15.14
N SER A 134 12.89 19.80 -15.76
CA SER A 134 13.82 20.83 -15.26
C SER A 134 14.58 20.62 -13.94
N TRP A 135 15.91 20.66 -14.09
CA TRP A 135 16.91 20.71 -13.04
C TRP A 135 17.21 22.18 -12.70
N ASP A 136 16.71 22.69 -11.57
CA ASP A 136 17.13 23.99 -11.04
C ASP A 136 18.14 23.77 -9.89
N GLY A 137 19.35 24.28 -10.09
CA GLY A 137 20.54 24.03 -9.27
C GLY A 137 20.49 24.62 -7.86
N ALA A 138 19.64 24.07 -6.99
CA ALA A 138 19.69 24.28 -5.56
C ALA A 138 20.33 23.05 -4.87
N SER A 139 21.28 23.31 -3.98
CA SER A 139 22.18 22.40 -3.27
C SER A 139 21.52 21.48 -2.23
N SER A 140 20.34 20.91 -2.53
CA SER A 140 19.75 19.83 -1.74
C SER A 140 19.17 18.75 -2.65
N LEU A 141 19.92 17.66 -2.82
CA LEU A 141 19.40 16.42 -3.36
C LEU A 141 18.52 15.75 -2.29
N SER A 142 17.24 16.11 -2.22
CA SER A 142 16.24 15.22 -1.64
C SER A 142 15.85 14.24 -2.74
N LEU A 143 16.61 13.15 -2.85
CA LEU A 143 16.22 12.03 -3.71
C LEU A 143 15.04 11.33 -3.02
N THR A 144 13.83 11.86 -3.24
CA THR A 144 12.62 11.11 -2.94
C THR A 144 12.51 10.03 -4.00
N ALA A 145 13.21 8.92 -3.81
CA ALA A 145 12.94 7.69 -4.53
C ALA A 145 11.58 7.19 -4.03
N THR A 146 10.49 7.76 -4.55
CA THR A 146 9.25 7.02 -4.65
C THR A 146 9.59 5.82 -5.51
N TYR A 147 9.76 4.66 -4.88
CA TYR A 147 9.65 3.39 -5.57
C TYR A 147 8.21 3.33 -6.11
N THR A 148 7.97 3.95 -7.25
CA THR A 148 6.95 3.46 -8.15
C THR A 148 7.37 2.04 -8.43
N VAL A 149 6.64 1.11 -7.80
CA VAL A 149 6.68 -0.31 -8.14
C VAL A 149 6.82 -0.36 -9.65
N ASP A 150 7.99 -0.85 -10.09
CA ASP A 150 8.41 -0.90 -11.49
C ASP A 150 7.19 -1.31 -12.32
N GLU A 151 6.86 -0.59 -13.39
CA GLU A 151 5.67 -0.82 -14.25
C GLU A 151 5.63 -2.23 -14.89
N ARG A 152 6.57 -3.10 -14.50
CA ARG A 152 6.79 -4.45 -14.99
C ARG A 152 6.72 -5.53 -13.89
N VAL A 153 6.04 -5.27 -12.78
CA VAL A 153 5.67 -6.37 -11.88
C VAL A 153 4.65 -7.24 -12.61
N GLU A 154 5.09 -8.44 -13.00
CA GLU A 154 4.20 -9.47 -13.52
C GLU A 154 3.40 -10.04 -12.35
N TRP A 155 2.08 -9.93 -12.45
CA TRP A 155 1.15 -10.46 -11.46
C TRP A 155 0.66 -11.84 -11.85
N SER A 156 0.44 -12.70 -10.84
CA SER A 156 -0.24 -13.97 -11.01
C SER A 156 -1.66 -13.76 -11.54
N GLN A 157 -2.25 -14.86 -12.02
CA GLN A 157 -3.69 -14.88 -12.23
C GLN A 157 -4.43 -14.70 -10.90
N TRP A 158 -5.65 -14.17 -10.99
CA TRP A 158 -6.54 -14.05 -9.85
C TRP A 158 -6.99 -15.41 -9.36
N GLN A 159 -6.89 -15.66 -8.06
CA GLN A 159 -7.27 -16.91 -7.42
C GLN A 159 -8.32 -16.65 -6.33
N PRO A 160 -9.40 -17.44 -6.27
CA PRO A 160 -10.40 -17.32 -5.20
C PRO A 160 -9.84 -17.79 -3.87
N ILE A 161 -9.98 -16.96 -2.83
CA ILE A 161 -9.52 -17.24 -1.47
C ILE A 161 -10.64 -17.25 -0.43
N PHE A 162 -11.81 -16.72 -0.78
CA PHE A 162 -12.97 -16.72 0.10
C PHE A 162 -14.25 -16.73 -0.71
N ILE A 163 -15.20 -17.58 -0.31
CA ILE A 163 -16.60 -17.52 -0.73
C ILE A 163 -17.45 -17.72 0.53
N GLY A 164 -18.22 -16.72 0.93
CA GLY A 164 -19.05 -16.83 2.12
C GLY A 164 -19.84 -15.58 2.49
N PRO A 165 -20.74 -15.65 3.49
CA PRO A 165 -21.62 -14.55 3.87
C PRO A 165 -20.92 -13.46 4.70
N GLY A 166 -19.73 -13.75 5.24
CA GLY A 166 -18.98 -12.83 6.10
C GLY A 166 -18.50 -11.57 5.38
N ARG A 167 -18.29 -10.49 6.15
CA ARG A 167 -17.69 -9.22 5.67
C ARG A 167 -16.28 -8.97 6.19
N VAL A 168 -15.75 -9.96 6.90
CA VAL A 168 -14.41 -9.98 7.47
C VAL A 168 -13.85 -11.36 7.20
N PHE A 169 -12.62 -11.42 6.70
CA PHE A 169 -11.95 -12.66 6.39
C PHE A 169 -10.46 -12.55 6.72
N ASN A 170 -9.94 -13.49 7.50
CA ASN A 170 -8.51 -13.60 7.76
C ASN A 170 -7.93 -14.58 6.74
N TRP A 171 -7.26 -14.06 5.72
CA TRP A 171 -6.61 -14.88 4.72
C TRP A 171 -5.29 -15.40 5.29
N GLU A 172 -5.19 -16.72 5.47
CA GLU A 172 -3.95 -17.38 5.86
C GLU A 172 -3.13 -17.75 4.63
N ILE A 173 -1.85 -17.44 4.73
CA ILE A 173 -0.91 -17.56 3.63
C ILE A 173 -0.28 -18.95 3.70
N THR A 174 -0.59 -19.78 2.70
CA THR A 174 -0.02 -21.10 2.49
C THR A 174 1.40 -20.98 1.90
N GLU A 175 2.21 -22.03 2.03
CA GLU A 175 3.67 -22.02 1.89
C GLU A 175 4.23 -21.55 0.52
N GLU A 176 3.39 -21.39 -0.51
CA GLU A 176 3.80 -20.96 -1.86
C GLU A 176 3.93 -19.44 -2.02
N VAL A 177 3.86 -18.70 -0.93
CA VAL A 177 3.65 -17.26 -0.95
C VAL A 177 4.82 -16.50 -0.31
N CYS A 178 5.28 -15.47 -1.01
CA CYS A 178 6.47 -14.70 -0.64
C CYS A 178 6.23 -13.83 0.62
N GLU A 179 7.02 -14.05 1.66
CA GLU A 179 7.01 -13.18 2.85
C GLU A 179 7.43 -11.75 2.49
N GLY A 180 6.71 -10.75 3.00
CA GLY A 180 7.02 -9.35 2.73
C GLY A 180 6.66 -8.86 1.32
N CYS A 181 6.02 -9.70 0.51
CA CYS A 181 5.50 -9.32 -0.79
C CYS A 181 4.17 -8.58 -0.69
N SER A 182 3.87 -7.79 -1.72
CA SER A 182 2.58 -7.13 -1.90
C SER A 182 1.57 -8.07 -2.56
N TYR A 183 0.32 -7.97 -2.15
CA TYR A 183 -0.82 -8.73 -2.64
C TYR A 183 -1.89 -7.77 -3.09
N GLU A 184 -2.53 -8.07 -4.21
CA GLU A 184 -3.73 -7.36 -4.63
C GLU A 184 -4.96 -8.22 -4.38
N PHE A 185 -5.99 -7.59 -3.82
CA PHE A 185 -7.28 -8.21 -3.57
C PHE A 185 -8.36 -7.50 -4.36
N ARG A 186 -9.33 -8.29 -4.83
CA ARG A 186 -10.61 -7.79 -5.35
C ARG A 186 -11.75 -8.55 -4.72
N ILE A 187 -12.89 -7.89 -4.62
CA ILE A 187 -14.07 -8.47 -4.01
C ILE A 187 -15.32 -8.18 -4.84
N ARG A 188 -16.26 -9.12 -4.87
CA ARG A 188 -17.61 -8.91 -5.38
C ARG A 188 -18.64 -9.53 -4.47
N ALA A 189 -19.87 -9.04 -4.56
CA ALA A 189 -21.01 -9.69 -3.96
C ALA A 189 -21.53 -10.79 -4.88
N VAL A 190 -21.98 -11.87 -4.27
CA VAL A 190 -22.61 -13.00 -4.93
C VAL A 190 -24.10 -12.92 -4.63
N GLY A 191 -24.90 -12.59 -5.65
CA GLY A 191 -26.35 -12.48 -5.52
C GLY A 191 -27.02 -13.84 -5.42
N LEU A 192 -28.27 -13.84 -5.01
CA LEU A 192 -29.06 -15.07 -4.91
C LEU A 192 -29.79 -15.39 -6.21
N ARG A 193 -30.18 -14.37 -7.00
CA ARG A 193 -31.08 -14.54 -8.15
C ARG A 193 -30.62 -13.82 -9.41
N GLN A 194 -30.13 -12.57 -9.29
CA GLN A 194 -29.81 -11.71 -10.43
C GLN A 194 -28.32 -11.70 -10.79
N GLY A 195 -27.57 -12.69 -10.30
CA GLY A 195 -26.14 -12.84 -10.57
C GLY A 195 -25.24 -12.12 -9.56
N ASP A 196 -23.96 -11.98 -9.92
CA ASP A 196 -22.94 -11.39 -9.06
C ASP A 196 -22.80 -9.90 -9.34
N SER A 197 -22.40 -9.12 -8.34
CA SER A 197 -22.01 -7.74 -8.58
C SER A 197 -20.75 -7.68 -9.46
N PRO A 198 -20.47 -6.55 -10.11
CA PRO A 198 -19.13 -6.25 -10.60
C PRO A 198 -18.09 -6.38 -9.47
N TRP A 199 -16.82 -6.58 -9.85
CA TRP A 199 -15.70 -6.48 -8.92
C TRP A 199 -15.58 -5.07 -8.33
N SER A 200 -14.99 -4.98 -7.14
CA SER A 200 -14.69 -3.72 -6.46
C SER A 200 -13.94 -2.77 -7.39
N ILE A 201 -14.39 -1.50 -7.43
CA ILE A 201 -13.84 -0.46 -8.33
C ILE A 201 -12.33 -0.28 -8.13
N LYS A 202 -11.88 -0.37 -6.86
CA LYS A 202 -10.47 -0.36 -6.50
C LYS A 202 -10.08 -1.74 -5.96
N THR A 203 -8.93 -2.23 -6.38
CA THR A 203 -8.25 -3.33 -5.70
C THR A 203 -7.67 -2.83 -4.38
N LEU A 204 -7.55 -3.71 -3.41
CA LEU A 204 -6.81 -3.45 -2.18
C LEU A 204 -5.39 -3.97 -2.35
N LEU A 205 -4.40 -3.09 -2.22
CA LEU A 205 -3.00 -3.48 -2.12
C LEU A 205 -2.64 -3.64 -0.65
N ALA A 206 -2.29 -4.85 -0.23
CA ALA A 206 -1.84 -5.15 1.13
C ALA A 206 -0.54 -5.95 1.11
N HIS A 207 0.13 -6.08 2.24
CA HIS A 207 1.38 -6.82 2.36
C HIS A 207 1.46 -7.51 3.70
N THR A 208 2.19 -8.62 3.77
CA THR A 208 2.51 -9.25 5.05
C THR A 208 3.52 -8.43 5.83
N ILE A 209 3.48 -8.56 7.15
CA ILE A 209 4.53 -8.03 8.03
C ILE A 209 5.78 -8.85 7.75
N ARG A 210 6.91 -8.17 7.49
CA ARG A 210 8.19 -8.87 7.32
C ARG A 210 8.61 -9.47 8.66
N PRO A 211 9.46 -10.51 8.70
CA PRO A 211 10.01 -10.99 9.97
C PRO A 211 10.53 -9.82 10.81
N GLY A 212 10.38 -9.87 12.13
CA GLY A 212 10.75 -8.75 13.00
C GLY A 212 12.21 -8.29 12.84
N ALA A 213 13.12 -9.19 12.47
CA ALA A 213 14.51 -8.85 12.13
C ALA A 213 14.66 -7.94 10.90
N VAL A 214 13.64 -7.87 10.04
CA VAL A 214 13.59 -7.08 8.80
C VAL A 214 12.63 -5.90 8.93
N ASP A 215 11.46 -6.07 9.56
CA ASP A 215 10.43 -5.02 9.67
C ASP A 215 10.57 -4.14 10.92
N ARG A 216 11.23 -4.65 11.97
CA ARG A 216 11.59 -3.84 13.15
C ARG A 216 13.06 -3.52 13.07
N ALA A 217 13.36 -2.35 12.51
CA ALA A 217 14.58 -1.66 12.87
C ALA A 217 14.54 -1.44 14.39
N PRO A 218 15.46 -1.97 15.21
CA PRO A 218 15.68 -1.40 16.52
C PRO A 218 16.12 0.05 16.29
N PHE A 219 15.19 0.99 16.48
CA PHE A 219 15.52 2.38 16.67
C PHE A 219 15.64 2.62 18.17
N GLU A 220 16.78 3.16 18.60
CA GLU A 220 16.97 3.63 19.96
C GLU A 220 17.04 5.15 19.91
N ILE A 221 16.08 5.79 20.56
CA ILE A 221 16.06 7.24 20.72
C ILE A 221 16.43 7.54 22.16
N ILE A 222 17.62 8.07 22.36
CA ILE A 222 18.06 8.62 23.64
C ILE A 222 17.81 10.12 23.56
N GLY A 223 16.82 10.61 24.31
CA GLY A 223 16.60 12.06 24.43
C GLY A 223 17.60 12.70 25.39
N SER A 224 18.10 13.89 25.03
CA SER A 224 18.72 14.78 26.01
C SER A 224 17.62 15.55 26.75
N GLY A 225 17.74 15.68 28.06
CA GLY A 225 16.71 16.28 28.90
C GLY A 225 17.27 16.87 30.17
N ARG A 226 16.43 17.54 30.96
CA ARG A 226 16.86 18.21 32.20
C ARG A 226 17.56 17.25 33.19
N ASN A 227 17.19 15.97 33.15
CA ASN A 227 17.74 14.90 34.00
C ASN A 227 18.74 13.98 33.26
N ASN A 228 19.03 14.27 31.99
CA ASN A 228 20.02 13.56 31.19
C ASN A 228 20.80 14.60 30.37
N ALA A 229 21.78 15.24 31.02
CA ALA A 229 22.64 16.29 30.45
C ALA A 229 23.61 15.77 29.37
N GLY A 230 23.42 14.52 28.93
CA GLY A 230 24.14 13.90 27.84
C GLY A 230 23.65 14.34 26.47
N TRP A 231 24.11 13.60 25.46
CA TRP A 231 23.80 13.85 24.07
C TRP A 231 22.49 13.14 23.73
N GLY A 232 21.62 13.80 22.97
CA GLY A 232 20.55 13.10 22.28
C GLY A 232 21.17 12.24 21.19
N SER A 233 20.74 10.99 21.06
CA SER A 233 21.16 10.13 19.97
C SER A 233 20.00 9.35 19.38
N LEU A 234 20.02 9.19 18.07
CA LEU A 234 19.21 8.22 17.37
C LEU A 234 20.16 7.15 16.82
N SER A 235 19.94 5.91 17.23
CA SER A 235 20.58 4.75 16.62
C SER A 235 19.55 3.94 15.83
N VAL A 236 20.01 3.36 14.73
CA VAL A 236 19.24 2.46 13.87
C VAL A 236 20.11 1.24 13.65
N ASN A 237 19.60 0.05 14.00
CA ASN A 237 20.39 -1.19 13.96
C ASN A 237 21.67 -1.13 14.81
N GLY A 238 21.65 -0.37 15.92
CA GLY A 238 22.81 -0.19 16.80
C GLY A 238 23.86 0.79 16.26
N GLU A 239 23.70 1.30 15.04
CA GLU A 239 24.55 2.36 14.48
C GLU A 239 23.98 3.74 14.84
N VAL A 240 24.78 4.59 15.45
CA VAL A 240 24.37 5.95 15.81
C VAL A 240 24.40 6.84 14.57
N ILE A 241 23.23 7.12 13.99
CA ILE A 241 23.08 7.95 12.79
C ILE A 241 22.94 9.44 13.11
N PHE A 242 22.58 9.77 14.35
CA PHE A 242 22.51 11.14 14.83
C PHE A 242 22.97 11.21 16.28
N ARG A 243 23.81 12.20 16.60
CA ARG A 243 24.28 12.46 17.96
C ARG A 243 24.48 13.95 18.17
N ARG A 244 23.85 14.55 19.19
CA ARG A 244 24.05 15.98 19.47
C ARG A 244 23.80 16.36 20.93
N SER A 245 24.53 17.35 21.43
CA SER A 245 24.54 17.73 22.85
C SER A 245 23.61 18.88 23.23
N THR A 246 23.23 19.78 22.31
CA THR A 246 22.76 21.12 22.71
C THR A 246 21.49 21.65 22.08
N GLU A 247 20.95 21.06 21.01
CA GLU A 247 19.76 21.63 20.36
C GLU A 247 18.46 21.02 20.86
N ARG A 248 17.54 21.90 21.26
CA ARG A 248 16.12 21.61 21.48
C ARG A 248 15.43 21.77 20.14
N GLY A 249 14.69 20.76 19.68
CA GLY A 249 14.00 20.81 18.40
C GLY A 249 13.29 19.51 18.06
N LEU A 250 12.59 19.51 16.93
CA LEU A 250 11.95 18.32 16.39
C LEU A 250 12.85 17.74 15.30
N LEU A 251 13.35 16.53 15.51
CA LEU A 251 14.15 15.83 14.51
C LEU A 251 13.22 15.03 13.58
N LEU A 252 13.19 15.38 12.30
CA LEU A 252 12.57 14.57 11.26
C LEU A 252 13.64 13.70 10.63
N VAL A 253 13.43 12.38 10.67
CA VAL A 253 14.31 11.39 10.05
C VAL A 253 13.49 10.57 9.07
N VAL A 254 13.96 10.54 7.82
CA VAL A 254 13.40 9.70 6.77
C VAL A 254 14.42 8.60 6.51
N LEU A 255 14.01 7.37 6.76
CA LEU A 255 14.81 6.17 6.52
C LEU A 255 14.24 5.41 5.32
N ASP A 256 15.11 4.77 4.57
CA ASP A 256 14.72 3.78 3.57
C ASP A 256 14.08 2.58 4.27
N ARG A 257 12.91 2.14 3.82
CA ARG A 257 12.17 1.05 4.47
C ARG A 257 12.88 -0.30 4.38
N HIS A 258 13.69 -0.52 3.35
CA HIS A 258 14.27 -1.83 3.04
C HIS A 258 15.61 -2.05 3.73
N ASN A 259 16.44 -1.02 3.82
CA ASN A 259 17.78 -1.12 4.40
C ASN A 259 18.02 -0.17 5.59
N LEU A 260 17.03 0.68 5.92
CA LEU A 260 17.06 1.61 7.03
C LEU A 260 18.20 2.64 6.93
N HIS A 261 18.74 2.84 5.72
CA HIS A 261 19.67 3.91 5.47
C HIS A 261 18.99 5.26 5.60
N LEU A 262 19.74 6.22 6.15
CA LEU A 262 19.29 7.59 6.29
C LEU A 262 19.15 8.22 4.89
N LEU A 263 17.91 8.52 4.49
CA LEU A 263 17.62 9.22 3.25
C LEU A 263 17.62 10.73 3.47
N HIS A 264 17.03 11.18 4.58
CA HIS A 264 16.93 12.59 4.89
C HIS A 264 16.89 12.82 6.40
N MET A 265 17.50 13.93 6.82
CA MET A 265 17.47 14.38 8.20
C MET A 265 17.30 15.90 8.23
N ARG A 266 16.31 16.37 9.00
CA ARG A 266 16.07 17.80 9.20
C ARG A 266 15.74 18.10 10.66
N MET A 267 16.24 19.24 11.13
CA MET A 267 15.93 19.85 12.43
C MET A 267 15.07 21.09 12.24
#